data_AF-A0A9D7NUB3-F1
#
_entry.id   AF-A0A9D7NUB3-F1
#
_cell.length_a   1.000
_cell.length_b   1.000
_cell.length_c   1.000
_cell.angle_alpha   90.00
_cell.angle_beta   90.00
_cell.angle_gamma   90.00
#
_symmetry.space_group_name_H-M   'P 1'
#
loop_
_entity.id
_entity.type
_entity.pdbx_description
1 polymer ?
#
loop_
_entity_poly.entity_id
_entity_poly.type
_entity_poly.pdbx_seq_one_letter_code
_entity_poly.pdbx_strand_id
1 'polypeptide(L)'
;MDLYNEGISGILTEQGNGWFYKENLGDGHFTVAKPVIPKPSFLGIASGVLQLQDLEADGRKQVVINSSGLNGYFELKEDAGSEGSGNWENFRTFEQIPNVNLRDPNTRLLDLNGDGQPEIVITEENVFTWYPSAGTLGYDAPELAPKPFGEEQGPAIVFADSTQSIFLADMSGDGLTDIVRIRNGQVCYWPNLGYGRFGAKVNMDKAPWFDHPDQFNPAYLQLADISGTGATDIIYLGKNQFLAWLNLSGNAWSQACDISPFPDTAQPNAVTVTDLLGNGTSCIVWSSPLPANAGEPLRYIDLMNGQKPHILKSYRNNFGKKVEWTYKSSTHYYLEDKKPVNPDHQVALPGAGGEPGDRDR
;
A
#
# COMPACT_ATOMS: atom_id res chain seq x y z
N MET A 1 6.95 -4.32 3.62
CA MET A 1 6.34 -4.77 2.36
C MET A 1 6.23 -6.28 2.39
N ASP A 2 5.18 -6.83 1.78
CA ASP A 2 4.97 -8.27 1.66
C ASP A 2 5.56 -8.78 0.35
N LEU A 3 6.74 -9.39 0.42
CA LEU A 3 7.50 -9.82 -0.76
C LEU A 3 7.01 -11.16 -1.33
N TYR A 4 6.55 -12.06 -0.45
CA TYR A 4 6.18 -13.44 -0.79
C TYR A 4 4.66 -13.64 -0.80
N ASN A 5 3.88 -12.56 -0.72
CA ASN A 5 2.42 -12.58 -0.72
C ASN A 5 1.85 -13.44 0.44
N GLU A 6 2.42 -13.29 1.63
CA GLU A 6 2.05 -14.04 2.84
C GLU A 6 0.91 -13.37 3.65
N GLY A 7 0.43 -12.21 3.18
CA GLY A 7 -0.55 -11.38 3.89
C GLY A 7 0.05 -10.58 5.05
N ILE A 8 1.38 -10.44 5.11
CA ILE A 8 2.08 -9.67 6.14
C ILE A 8 3.36 -9.01 5.60
N SER A 9 3.57 -7.75 5.98
CA SER A 9 4.74 -7.00 5.53
C SER A 9 6.01 -7.38 6.31
N GLY A 10 7.03 -7.88 5.59
CA GLY A 10 8.40 -7.99 6.07
C GLY A 10 9.24 -6.73 5.85
N ILE A 11 10.54 -6.86 6.12
CA ILE A 11 11.53 -5.78 5.97
C ILE A 11 12.47 -6.13 4.83
N LEU A 12 12.40 -5.38 3.74
CA LEU A 12 13.38 -5.41 2.66
C LEU A 12 14.44 -4.33 2.88
N THR A 13 15.72 -4.71 2.84
CA THR A 13 16.84 -3.76 2.93
C THR A 13 17.87 -4.04 1.86
N GLU A 14 18.45 -2.97 1.31
CA GLU A 14 19.66 -3.06 0.47
C GLU A 14 20.89 -2.84 1.36
N GLN A 15 21.78 -3.84 1.42
CA GLN A 15 23.01 -3.76 2.22
C GLN A 15 24.21 -4.24 1.38
N GLY A 16 25.24 -3.40 1.26
CA GLY A 16 26.44 -3.73 0.49
C GLY A 16 26.15 -4.10 -0.96
N ASN A 17 26.32 -5.39 -1.31
CA ASN A 17 26.15 -5.93 -2.66
C ASN A 17 24.93 -6.87 -2.82
N GLY A 18 23.91 -6.75 -1.97
CA GLY A 18 22.72 -7.60 -2.09
C GLY A 18 21.48 -7.02 -1.44
N TRP A 19 20.34 -7.58 -1.81
CA TRP A 19 19.07 -7.32 -1.11
C TRP A 19 18.82 -8.40 -0.09
N PHE A 20 18.38 -7.97 1.08
CA PHE A 20 18.09 -8.83 2.21
C PHE A 20 16.65 -8.62 2.64
N TYR A 21 15.97 -9.72 2.95
CA TYR A 21 14.62 -9.71 3.46
C TYR A 21 14.56 -10.37 4.83
N LYS A 22 13.81 -9.75 5.73
CA LYS A 22 13.39 -10.33 7.00
C LYS A 22 11.89 -10.59 6.92
N GLU A 23 11.51 -11.85 7.04
CA GLU A 23 10.11 -12.23 7.12
C GLU A 23 9.52 -11.74 8.43
N ASN A 24 8.25 -11.36 8.38
CA ASN A 24 7.50 -10.98 9.57
C ASN A 24 6.84 -12.22 10.15
N LEU A 25 7.12 -12.49 11.42
CA LEU A 25 6.60 -13.63 12.18
C LEU A 25 5.35 -13.24 12.99
N GLY A 26 4.85 -12.02 12.81
CA GLY A 26 3.77 -11.44 13.61
C GLY A 26 4.28 -10.80 14.89
N ASP A 27 3.43 -9.99 15.52
CA ASP A 27 3.69 -9.36 16.82
C ASP A 27 5.04 -8.59 16.88
N GLY A 28 5.48 -8.02 15.75
CA GLY A 28 6.73 -7.27 15.65
C GLY A 28 8.00 -8.12 15.65
N HIS A 29 7.90 -9.44 15.52
CA HIS A 29 9.04 -10.34 15.43
C HIS A 29 9.43 -10.58 13.97
N PHE A 30 10.74 -10.64 13.70
CA PHE A 30 11.26 -10.84 12.36
C PHE A 30 12.33 -11.93 12.33
N THR A 31 12.45 -12.62 11.19
CA THR A 31 13.56 -13.55 10.97
C THR A 31 14.90 -12.82 10.85
N VAL A 32 15.99 -13.59 10.88
CA VAL A 32 17.30 -13.07 10.45
C VAL A 32 17.25 -12.67 8.98
N ALA A 33 18.02 -11.65 8.62
CA ALA A 33 18.08 -11.15 7.24
C ALA A 33 18.63 -12.23 6.30
N LYS A 34 17.82 -12.65 5.31
CA LYS A 34 18.21 -13.62 4.28
C LYS A 34 18.43 -12.93 2.94
N PRO A 35 19.44 -13.33 2.14
CA PRO A 35 19.66 -12.76 0.82
C PRO A 35 18.55 -13.18 -0.15
N VAL A 36 17.96 -12.23 -0.87
CA VAL A 36 16.85 -12.46 -1.83
C VAL A 36 17.36 -12.56 -3.26
N ILE A 37 18.17 -11.59 -3.67
CA ILE A 37 18.82 -11.54 -4.98
C ILE A 37 20.30 -11.21 -4.75
N PRO A 38 21.25 -12.04 -5.21
CA PRO A 38 22.61 -11.57 -5.41
C PRO A 38 22.56 -10.51 -6.50
N LYS A 39 22.90 -9.26 -6.15
CA LYS A 39 22.73 -8.05 -6.97
C LYS A 39 22.96 -8.34 -8.47
N PRO A 40 21.93 -8.22 -9.34
CA PRO A 40 22.22 -8.08 -10.76
C PRO A 40 23.11 -6.84 -10.88
N SER A 41 24.04 -6.80 -11.84
CA SER A 41 25.06 -5.75 -11.99
C SER A 41 24.52 -4.30 -12.11
N PHE A 42 23.21 -4.11 -12.03
CA PHE A 42 22.49 -2.87 -11.98
C PHE A 42 22.35 -2.36 -10.53
N LEU A 43 23.02 -1.25 -10.22
CA LEU A 43 22.69 -0.41 -9.05
C LEU A 43 21.30 0.21 -9.30
N GLY A 44 20.35 0.20 -8.34
CA GLY A 44 19.28 1.19 -8.48
C GLY A 44 17.90 1.10 -7.85
N ILE A 45 17.66 0.51 -6.67
CA ILE A 45 16.43 0.91 -5.93
C ILE A 45 16.54 2.40 -5.58
N ALA A 46 17.66 2.80 -4.97
CA ALA A 46 17.90 4.19 -4.59
C ALA A 46 17.94 5.18 -5.79
N SER A 47 18.24 4.70 -7.01
CA SER A 47 18.20 5.52 -8.24
C SER A 47 16.88 5.41 -9.00
N GLY A 48 15.92 4.63 -8.50
CA GLY A 48 14.60 4.41 -9.10
C GLY A 48 14.60 3.60 -10.40
N VAL A 49 15.72 2.97 -10.77
CA VAL A 49 15.84 2.12 -11.96
C VAL A 49 15.22 0.74 -11.72
N LEU A 50 15.34 0.24 -10.49
CA LEU A 50 14.73 -1.00 -10.03
C LEU A 50 13.55 -0.67 -9.13
N GLN A 51 12.39 -1.24 -9.43
CA GLN A 51 11.17 -1.11 -8.64
C GLN A 51 10.57 -2.48 -8.37
N LEU A 52 10.01 -2.67 -7.18
CA LEU A 52 9.16 -3.82 -6.89
C LEU A 52 7.73 -3.42 -7.22
N GLN A 53 7.12 -4.15 -8.15
CA GLN A 53 5.75 -3.92 -8.61
C GLN A 53 5.01 -5.24 -8.67
N ASP A 54 3.69 -5.16 -8.66
CA ASP A 54 2.78 -6.29 -8.83
C ASP A 54 2.13 -6.11 -10.20
N LEU A 55 2.71 -6.74 -11.22
CA LEU A 55 2.33 -6.48 -12.59
C LEU A 55 0.98 -7.11 -12.95
N GLU A 56 0.62 -8.23 -12.31
CA GLU A 56 -0.60 -8.98 -12.63
C GLU A 56 -1.73 -8.73 -11.61
N ALA A 57 -1.50 -7.86 -10.62
CA ALA A 57 -2.42 -7.61 -9.51
C ALA A 57 -2.83 -8.88 -8.73
N ASP A 58 -1.92 -9.86 -8.62
CA ASP A 58 -2.15 -11.15 -7.96
C ASP A 58 -1.46 -11.26 -6.59
N GLY A 59 -0.76 -10.19 -6.17
CA GLY A 59 0.00 -10.11 -4.94
C GLY A 59 1.48 -10.48 -5.11
N ARG A 60 1.87 -11.13 -6.22
CA ARG A 60 3.27 -11.52 -6.48
C ARG A 60 4.05 -10.32 -6.98
N LYS A 61 5.19 -10.05 -6.33
CA LYS A 61 6.04 -8.91 -6.68
C LYS A 61 7.11 -9.31 -7.70
N GLN A 62 7.18 -8.56 -8.80
CA GLN A 62 8.25 -8.62 -9.78
C GLN A 62 9.23 -7.47 -9.55
N VAL A 63 10.52 -7.74 -9.82
CA VAL A 63 11.55 -6.70 -9.83
C VAL A 63 11.63 -6.14 -11.24
N VAL A 64 11.00 -4.98 -11.42
CA VAL A 64 10.91 -4.27 -12.69
C VAL A 64 12.14 -3.39 -12.88
N ILE A 65 12.73 -3.49 -14.07
CA ILE A 65 13.75 -2.57 -14.57
C ILE A 65 13.06 -1.64 -15.56
N ASN A 66 13.14 -0.33 -15.30
CA ASN A 66 12.71 0.71 -16.23
C ASN A 66 13.88 1.65 -16.51
N SER A 67 14.60 1.42 -17.60
CA SER A 67 15.79 2.19 -17.98
C SER A 67 15.86 2.43 -19.48
N SER A 68 16.59 3.47 -19.88
CA SER A 68 16.82 3.77 -21.29
C SER A 68 17.56 2.61 -21.98
N GLY A 69 16.83 1.77 -22.71
CA GLY A 69 17.35 0.65 -23.49
C GLY A 69 17.18 -0.74 -22.88
N LEU A 70 16.72 -0.85 -21.62
CA LEU A 70 16.39 -2.13 -20.99
C LEU A 70 15.14 -1.95 -20.12
N ASN A 71 14.03 -2.57 -20.54
CA ASN A 71 12.80 -2.62 -19.77
C ASN A 71 12.29 -4.06 -19.71
N GLY A 72 11.90 -4.48 -18.52
CA GLY A 72 11.48 -5.85 -18.25
C GLY A 72 11.50 -6.14 -16.76
N TYR A 73 11.48 -7.41 -16.39
CA TYR A 73 11.38 -7.80 -14.99
C TYR A 73 12.07 -9.13 -14.67
N PHE A 74 12.32 -9.33 -13.38
CA PHE A 74 12.56 -10.64 -12.77
C PHE A 74 11.35 -11.03 -11.96
N GLU A 75 11.01 -12.32 -11.98
CA GLU A 75 9.88 -12.90 -11.26
C GLU A 75 10.37 -13.95 -10.27
N LEU A 76 9.68 -14.09 -9.12
CA LEU A 76 9.93 -15.19 -8.20
C LEU A 76 9.40 -16.50 -8.80
N LYS A 77 10.12 -17.60 -8.60
CA LYS A 77 9.65 -18.95 -8.94
C LYS A 77 8.38 -19.26 -8.14
N GLU A 78 7.46 -20.04 -8.70
CA GLU A 78 6.20 -20.38 -8.02
C GLU A 78 6.43 -21.08 -6.67
N ASP A 79 7.45 -21.95 -6.58
CA ASP A 79 7.83 -22.66 -5.35
C ASP A 79 8.87 -21.90 -4.50
N ALA A 80 9.07 -20.61 -4.77
CA ALA A 80 10.01 -19.77 -4.04
C ALA A 80 9.52 -19.51 -2.61
N GLY A 81 9.90 -20.39 -1.69
CA GLY A 81 9.85 -20.09 -0.26
C GLY A 81 10.89 -19.04 0.14
N SER A 82 10.89 -18.67 1.42
CA SER A 82 11.92 -17.81 2.00
C SER A 82 13.26 -18.53 2.24
N GLU A 83 13.41 -19.76 1.74
CA GLU A 83 14.61 -20.57 1.90
C GLU A 83 15.42 -20.60 0.60
N GLY A 84 16.66 -20.12 0.67
CA GLY A 84 17.66 -20.25 -0.39
C GLY A 84 17.86 -19.02 -1.29
N SER A 85 19.10 -18.83 -1.75
CA SER A 85 19.46 -17.88 -2.81
C SER A 85 19.24 -18.54 -4.17
N GLY A 86 18.46 -17.93 -5.08
CA GLY A 86 18.19 -18.49 -6.41
C GLY A 86 16.72 -18.65 -6.79
N ASN A 87 15.85 -17.96 -6.06
CA ASN A 87 14.39 -18.06 -6.19
C ASN A 87 13.80 -17.19 -7.30
N TRP A 88 14.63 -16.64 -8.18
CA TRP A 88 14.21 -15.77 -9.27
C TRP A 88 14.37 -16.48 -10.61
N GLU A 89 13.41 -16.25 -11.49
CA GLU A 89 13.47 -16.60 -12.90
C GLU A 89 14.45 -15.69 -13.65
N ASN A 90 14.80 -16.11 -14.87
CA ASN A 90 15.62 -15.29 -15.75
C ASN A 90 14.88 -14.01 -16.16
N PHE A 91 15.65 -12.95 -16.47
CA PHE A 91 15.11 -11.68 -16.93
C PHE A 91 14.22 -11.86 -18.16
N ARG A 92 13.02 -11.26 -18.13
CA ARG A 92 12.09 -11.20 -19.25
C ARG A 92 11.89 -9.74 -19.65
N THR A 93 12.01 -9.45 -20.95
CA THR A 93 11.72 -8.12 -21.50
C THR A 93 10.22 -7.95 -21.67
N PHE A 94 9.71 -6.73 -21.46
CA PHE A 94 8.35 -6.40 -21.86
C PHE A 94 8.21 -6.49 -23.38
N GLU A 95 7.05 -6.92 -23.86
CA GLU A 95 6.75 -7.01 -25.29
C GLU A 95 6.35 -5.64 -25.84
N GLN A 96 5.60 -4.87 -25.05
CA GLN A 96 5.07 -3.57 -25.43
C GLN A 96 5.49 -2.50 -24.43
N ILE A 97 6.27 -1.52 -24.88
CA ILE A 97 6.77 -0.44 -24.04
C ILE A 97 6.43 0.89 -24.70
N PRO A 98 5.65 1.76 -24.05
CA PRO A 98 5.37 3.07 -24.57
C PRO A 98 6.65 3.93 -24.55
N ASN A 99 6.86 4.73 -25.60
CA ASN A 99 8.00 5.65 -25.67
C ASN A 99 7.72 6.91 -24.85
N VAL A 100 7.69 6.75 -23.53
CA VAL A 100 7.29 7.78 -22.56
C VAL A 100 8.37 7.96 -21.51
N ASN A 101 8.56 9.21 -21.08
CA ASN A 101 9.49 9.50 -19.99
C ASN A 101 8.77 9.35 -18.64
N LEU A 102 9.01 8.23 -17.95
CA LEU A 102 8.46 7.97 -16.62
C LEU A 102 8.99 8.94 -15.54
N ARG A 103 10.05 9.69 -15.83
CA ARG A 103 10.58 10.75 -14.95
C ARG A 103 9.99 12.13 -15.24
N ASP A 104 9.09 12.24 -16.22
CA ASP A 104 8.40 13.50 -16.50
C ASP A 104 7.49 13.88 -15.31
N PRO A 105 7.53 15.11 -14.80
CA PRO A 105 6.64 15.58 -13.74
C PRO A 105 5.14 15.45 -14.05
N ASN A 106 4.74 15.31 -15.30
CA ASN A 106 3.35 15.11 -15.73
C ASN A 106 2.97 13.63 -15.91
N THR A 107 3.91 12.71 -15.74
CA THR A 107 3.68 11.27 -15.82
C THR A 107 3.51 10.70 -14.41
N ARG A 108 2.47 9.88 -14.23
CA ARG A 108 2.22 9.13 -12.98
C ARG A 108 1.91 7.68 -13.31
N LEU A 109 2.26 6.78 -12.41
CA LEU A 109 1.78 5.39 -12.40
C LEU A 109 0.65 5.32 -11.39
N LEU A 110 -0.57 4.99 -11.84
CA LEU A 110 -1.73 4.87 -10.96
C LEU A 110 -2.75 3.92 -11.58
N ASP A 111 -3.40 3.13 -10.73
CA ASP A 111 -4.52 2.28 -11.14
C ASP A 111 -5.73 3.19 -11.44
N LEU A 112 -6.06 3.31 -12.73
CA LEU A 112 -7.14 4.15 -13.23
C LEU A 112 -8.46 3.40 -13.34
N ASN A 113 -8.43 2.09 -13.52
CA ASN A 113 -9.61 1.30 -13.88
C ASN A 113 -10.11 0.40 -12.72
N GLY A 114 -9.35 0.31 -11.63
CA GLY A 114 -9.64 -0.46 -10.43
C GLY A 114 -9.27 -1.95 -10.52
N ASP A 115 -8.43 -2.35 -11.48
CA ASP A 115 -8.00 -3.75 -11.64
C ASP A 115 -6.77 -4.11 -10.80
N GLY A 116 -6.20 -3.15 -10.07
CA GLY A 116 -5.03 -3.30 -9.22
C GLY A 116 -3.70 -3.14 -9.95
N GLN A 117 -3.70 -2.97 -11.27
CA GLN A 117 -2.50 -2.73 -12.07
C GLN A 117 -2.34 -1.23 -12.36
N PRO A 118 -1.13 -0.66 -12.20
CA PRO A 118 -0.95 0.76 -12.41
C PRO A 118 -0.80 1.11 -13.90
N GLU A 119 -1.71 1.94 -14.42
CA GLU A 119 -1.57 2.58 -15.73
C GLU A 119 -0.49 3.65 -15.74
N ILE A 120 0.14 3.86 -16.90
CA ILE A 120 0.89 5.09 -17.15
C ILE A 120 -0.09 6.18 -17.54
N VAL A 121 -0.14 7.26 -16.75
CA VAL A 121 -1.00 8.41 -17.00
C VAL A 121 -0.15 9.63 -17.26
N ILE A 122 -0.34 10.23 -18.44
CA ILE A 122 0.30 11.46 -18.87
C ILE A 122 -0.75 12.55 -18.94
N THR A 123 -0.38 13.69 -18.40
CA THR A 123 -1.30 14.80 -18.25
C THR A 123 -0.86 15.96 -19.12
N GLU A 124 -1.66 16.22 -20.15
CA GLU A 124 -1.43 17.30 -21.11
C GLU A 124 -2.42 18.44 -20.87
N GLU A 125 -2.37 19.54 -21.62
CA GLU A 125 -3.24 20.69 -21.34
C GLU A 125 -4.74 20.34 -21.37
N ASN A 126 -5.19 19.56 -22.35
CA ASN A 126 -6.62 19.30 -22.59
C ASN A 126 -7.02 17.82 -22.59
N VAL A 127 -6.08 16.90 -22.35
CA VAL A 127 -6.33 15.45 -22.42
C VAL A 127 -5.47 14.72 -21.39
N PHE A 128 -6.02 13.65 -20.83
CA PHE A 128 -5.24 12.59 -20.20
C PHE A 128 -4.95 11.53 -21.25
N THR A 129 -3.67 11.31 -21.50
CA THR A 129 -3.20 10.18 -22.32
C THR A 129 -2.80 9.09 -21.34
N TRP A 130 -3.45 7.94 -21.39
CA TRP A 130 -3.10 6.85 -20.49
C TRP A 130 -2.85 5.56 -21.27
N TYR A 131 -1.96 4.73 -20.75
CA TYR A 131 -1.59 3.44 -21.34
C TYR A 131 -2.07 2.34 -20.40
N PRO A 132 -3.05 1.52 -20.82
CA PRO A 132 -3.54 0.39 -20.04
C PRO A 132 -2.40 -0.55 -19.66
N SER A 133 -2.36 -1.00 -18.40
CA SER A 133 -1.45 -2.08 -18.03
C SER A 133 -1.88 -3.37 -18.72
N ALA A 134 -0.92 -4.06 -19.33
CA ALA A 134 -1.08 -5.42 -19.85
C ALA A 134 -0.24 -6.41 -19.02
N GLY A 135 0.00 -6.07 -17.75
CA GLY A 135 0.81 -6.79 -16.78
C GLY A 135 2.22 -7.11 -17.27
N THR A 136 2.55 -8.39 -17.30
CA THR A 136 3.87 -8.90 -17.69
C THR A 136 4.18 -8.68 -19.17
N LEU A 137 3.20 -8.33 -20.01
CA LEU A 137 3.43 -7.95 -21.41
C LEU A 137 3.92 -6.50 -21.55
N GLY A 138 3.67 -5.66 -20.54
CA GLY A 138 3.99 -4.22 -20.54
C GLY A 138 2.72 -3.38 -20.58
N TYR A 139 2.56 -2.53 -21.60
CA TYR A 139 1.39 -1.64 -21.71
C TYR A 139 0.81 -1.64 -23.12
N ASP A 140 -0.51 -1.52 -23.21
CA ASP A 140 -1.25 -1.45 -24.46
C ASP A 140 -1.17 -0.06 -25.12
N ALA A 141 -1.84 0.06 -26.28
CA ALA A 141 -1.95 1.32 -27.01
C ALA A 141 -2.61 2.43 -26.15
N PRO A 142 -2.22 3.71 -26.34
CA PRO A 142 -2.74 4.79 -25.52
C PRO A 142 -4.22 5.04 -25.78
N GLU A 143 -4.93 5.32 -24.69
CA GLU A 143 -6.28 5.85 -24.70
C GLU A 143 -6.27 7.34 -24.32
N LEU A 144 -7.22 8.08 -24.89
CA LEU A 144 -7.34 9.53 -24.70
C LEU A 144 -8.64 9.85 -23.97
N ALA A 145 -8.52 10.46 -22.80
CA ALA A 145 -9.66 10.98 -22.04
C ALA A 145 -9.64 12.52 -22.04
N PRO A 146 -10.63 13.18 -22.70
CA PRO A 146 -10.66 14.63 -22.78
C PRO A 146 -10.90 15.26 -21.41
N LYS A 147 -10.22 16.37 -21.14
CA LYS A 147 -10.43 17.15 -19.92
C LYS A 147 -11.53 18.18 -20.10
N PRO A 148 -12.38 18.40 -19.10
CA PRO A 148 -13.28 19.54 -19.12
C PRO A 148 -12.49 20.84 -18.95
N PHE A 149 -12.94 21.90 -19.62
CA PHE A 149 -12.30 23.22 -19.60
C PHE A 149 -12.43 23.97 -18.25
N GLY A 150 -13.21 23.44 -17.31
CA GLY A 150 -13.50 24.08 -16.02
C GLY A 150 -13.14 23.17 -14.84
N GLU A 151 -12.46 23.75 -13.86
CA GLU A 151 -12.00 23.04 -12.65
C GLU A 151 -13.16 22.42 -11.84
N GLU A 152 -14.34 23.04 -11.87
CA GLU A 152 -15.54 22.50 -11.21
C GLU A 152 -16.06 21.22 -11.89
N GLN A 153 -15.79 21.04 -13.18
CA GLN A 153 -16.29 19.92 -13.99
C GLN A 153 -15.28 18.78 -14.05
N GLY A 154 -14.02 19.04 -13.74
CA GLY A 154 -12.95 18.05 -13.70
C GLY A 154 -11.57 18.69 -13.53
N PRO A 155 -10.52 17.89 -13.47
CA PRO A 155 -9.21 18.36 -13.04
C PRO A 155 -8.46 19.00 -14.23
N ALA A 156 -8.70 20.29 -14.45
CA ALA A 156 -8.13 21.06 -15.58
C ALA A 156 -6.63 21.36 -15.42
N ILE A 157 -6.10 21.38 -14.20
CA ILE A 157 -4.68 21.62 -13.89
C ILE A 157 -4.22 20.48 -13.00
N VAL A 158 -3.39 19.58 -13.49
CA VAL A 158 -2.99 18.41 -12.69
C VAL A 158 -1.54 18.06 -12.95
N PHE A 159 -0.81 17.86 -11.86
CA PHE A 159 0.56 17.38 -11.75
C PHE A 159 1.70 18.40 -11.95
N ALA A 160 1.65 19.35 -12.90
CA ALA A 160 2.64 20.43 -12.99
C ALA A 160 2.34 21.64 -12.09
N ASP A 161 1.81 21.42 -10.89
CA ASP A 161 1.63 22.49 -9.91
C ASP A 161 2.96 22.79 -9.20
N SER A 162 3.49 23.99 -9.42
CA SER A 162 4.69 24.50 -8.74
C SER A 162 4.60 24.47 -7.20
N THR A 163 3.39 24.41 -6.65
CA THR A 163 3.16 24.36 -5.20
C THR A 163 3.07 22.95 -4.63
N GLN A 164 3.26 21.89 -5.45
CA GLN A 164 3.19 20.49 -5.03
C GLN A 164 1.92 20.14 -4.22
N SER A 165 0.79 20.76 -4.58
CA SER A 165 -0.47 20.61 -3.84
C SER A 165 -1.34 19.45 -4.32
N ILE A 166 -0.92 18.74 -5.37
CA ILE A 166 -1.66 17.61 -5.97
C ILE A 166 -1.14 16.28 -5.46
N PHE A 167 -2.07 15.46 -4.97
CA PHE A 167 -1.87 14.13 -4.44
C PHE A 167 -2.82 13.14 -5.12
N LEU A 168 -2.58 11.86 -4.90
CA LEU A 168 -3.41 10.76 -5.38
C LEU A 168 -3.83 9.92 -4.17
N ALA A 169 -5.12 9.71 -4.00
CA ALA A 169 -5.67 8.91 -2.91
C ALA A 169 -7.15 8.58 -3.11
N ASP A 170 -7.63 7.48 -2.54
CA ASP A 170 -9.06 7.15 -2.50
C ASP A 170 -9.74 8.01 -1.42
N MET A 171 -10.47 9.05 -1.84
CA MET A 171 -11.13 9.99 -0.92
C MET A 171 -12.54 9.58 -0.57
N SER A 172 -13.14 8.69 -1.37
CA SER A 172 -14.53 8.25 -1.23
C SER A 172 -14.68 6.90 -0.53
N GLY A 173 -13.61 6.10 -0.49
CA GLY A 173 -13.57 4.74 0.02
C GLY A 173 -14.10 3.70 -0.97
N ASP A 174 -14.11 4.00 -2.28
CA ASP A 174 -14.63 3.11 -3.32
C ASP A 174 -13.56 2.20 -3.96
N GLY A 175 -12.30 2.37 -3.56
CA GLY A 175 -11.14 1.63 -4.05
C GLY A 175 -10.46 2.25 -5.27
N LEU A 176 -10.98 3.34 -5.83
CA LEU A 176 -10.36 4.03 -6.96
C LEU A 176 -9.46 5.18 -6.50
N THR A 177 -8.36 5.40 -7.22
CA THR A 177 -7.44 6.49 -6.91
C THR A 177 -7.95 7.82 -7.45
N ASP A 178 -8.38 8.73 -6.57
CA ASP A 178 -8.82 10.07 -6.93
C ASP A 178 -7.65 11.05 -7.10
N ILE A 179 -7.89 12.13 -7.85
CA ILE A 179 -7.00 13.28 -7.86
C ILE A 179 -7.39 14.20 -6.71
N VAL A 180 -6.44 14.49 -5.82
CA VAL A 180 -6.68 15.30 -4.62
C VAL A 180 -5.82 16.55 -4.68
N ARG A 181 -6.38 17.70 -4.30
CA ARG A 181 -5.63 18.93 -4.07
C ARG A 181 -5.71 19.33 -2.61
N ILE A 182 -4.55 19.41 -1.95
CA ILE A 182 -4.42 19.75 -0.53
C ILE A 182 -3.60 21.02 -0.40
N ARG A 183 -4.24 22.05 0.14
CA ARG A 183 -3.64 23.33 0.53
C ARG A 183 -3.96 23.59 1.99
N ASN A 184 -3.21 24.51 2.59
CA ASN A 184 -3.48 24.92 3.96
C ASN A 184 -4.86 25.59 4.07
N GLY A 185 -5.79 24.96 4.80
CA GLY A 185 -7.18 25.41 4.94
C GLY A 185 -8.11 25.08 3.76
N GLN A 186 -7.67 24.29 2.77
CA GLN A 186 -8.50 23.90 1.63
C GLN A 186 -8.13 22.49 1.13
N VAL A 187 -9.13 21.61 1.06
CA VAL A 187 -8.98 20.27 0.48
C VAL A 187 -10.14 20.02 -0.47
N CYS A 188 -9.82 19.57 -1.69
CA CYS A 188 -10.81 19.14 -2.67
C CYS A 188 -10.28 17.95 -3.47
N TYR A 189 -11.17 17.17 -4.06
CA TYR A 189 -10.79 16.07 -4.94
C TYR A 189 -11.71 15.95 -6.15
N TRP A 190 -11.27 15.23 -7.17
CA TRP A 190 -12.07 14.84 -8.32
C TRP A 190 -12.17 13.32 -8.32
N PRO A 191 -13.39 12.76 -8.17
CA PRO A 191 -13.56 11.32 -8.05
C PRO A 191 -13.19 10.63 -9.36
N ASN A 192 -12.43 9.55 -9.28
CA ASN A 192 -12.13 8.71 -10.43
C ASN A 192 -13.38 7.93 -10.84
N LEU A 193 -13.77 8.02 -12.12
CA LEU A 193 -14.93 7.34 -12.70
C LEU A 193 -14.51 6.18 -13.62
N GLY A 194 -13.24 5.77 -13.54
CA GLY A 194 -12.62 4.76 -14.37
C GLY A 194 -12.18 5.27 -15.74
N TYR A 195 -11.17 4.61 -16.30
CA TYR A 195 -10.72 4.77 -17.70
C TYR A 195 -10.33 6.22 -18.05
N GLY A 196 -9.59 6.88 -17.13
CA GLY A 196 -9.12 8.26 -17.31
C GLY A 196 -10.19 9.34 -17.17
N ARG A 197 -11.41 8.99 -16.76
CA ARG A 197 -12.50 9.96 -16.54
C ARG A 197 -12.58 10.36 -15.07
N PHE A 198 -12.72 11.64 -14.81
CA PHE A 198 -12.88 12.18 -13.46
C PHE A 198 -14.17 12.99 -13.36
N GLY A 199 -14.82 12.91 -12.20
CA GLY A 199 -16.05 13.63 -11.93
C GLY A 199 -15.84 15.10 -11.57
N ALA A 200 -16.95 15.75 -11.22
CA ALA A 200 -16.95 17.12 -10.76
C ALA A 200 -16.17 17.28 -9.44
N LYS A 201 -15.63 18.48 -9.21
CA LYS A 201 -14.87 18.79 -8.01
C LYS A 201 -15.74 18.65 -6.76
N VAL A 202 -15.24 17.92 -5.77
CA VAL A 202 -15.82 17.85 -4.42
C VAL A 202 -14.95 18.68 -3.49
N ASN A 203 -15.51 19.76 -2.93
CA ASN A 203 -14.86 20.52 -1.87
C ASN A 203 -15.20 19.88 -0.53
N MET A 204 -14.19 19.57 0.28
CA MET A 204 -14.40 18.94 1.58
C MET A 204 -14.55 19.99 2.68
N ASP A 205 -15.62 19.88 3.45
CA ASP A 205 -15.90 20.79 4.56
C ASP A 205 -14.87 20.65 5.70
N LYS A 206 -14.68 21.76 6.42
CA LYS A 206 -13.76 21.83 7.58
C LYS A 206 -12.31 21.44 7.25
N ALA A 207 -11.88 21.74 6.02
CA ALA A 207 -10.50 21.55 5.60
C ALA A 207 -9.52 22.16 6.64
N PRO A 208 -8.54 21.37 7.11
CA PRO A 208 -7.69 21.77 8.22
C PRO A 208 -6.69 22.85 7.84
N TRP A 209 -6.39 23.71 8.82
CA TRP A 209 -5.21 24.57 8.79
C TRP A 209 -4.05 23.78 9.42
N PHE A 210 -3.24 23.17 8.58
CA PHE A 210 -2.13 22.30 8.99
C PHE A 210 -1.03 23.07 9.72
N ASP A 211 -0.74 24.29 9.25
CA ASP A 211 0.32 25.14 9.80
C ASP A 211 0.01 26.62 9.56
N HIS A 212 0.90 27.52 9.97
CA HIS A 212 0.92 28.90 9.52
C HIS A 212 1.18 28.94 8.00
N PRO A 213 0.53 29.85 7.24
CA PRO A 213 0.71 29.93 5.78
C PRO A 213 2.16 29.90 5.29
N ASP A 214 3.07 30.58 6.00
CA ASP A 214 4.49 30.67 5.64
C ASP A 214 5.33 29.42 5.99
N GLN A 215 4.75 28.48 6.74
CA GLN A 215 5.43 27.27 7.25
C GLN A 215 4.83 25.98 6.70
N PHE A 216 3.62 26.04 6.15
CA PHE A 216 2.99 24.90 5.54
C PHE A 216 3.87 24.33 4.42
N ASN A 217 4.22 23.06 4.58
CA ASN A 217 4.98 22.30 3.62
C ASN A 217 4.16 21.07 3.20
N PRO A 218 3.71 20.98 1.94
CA PRO A 218 3.00 19.80 1.41
C PRO A 218 3.83 18.52 1.56
N ALA A 219 5.15 18.64 1.57
CA ALA A 219 6.05 17.50 1.79
C ALA A 219 5.98 16.94 3.21
N TYR A 220 5.15 17.45 4.13
CA TYR A 220 4.94 16.85 5.47
C TYR A 220 3.57 16.16 5.58
N LEU A 221 2.82 16.11 4.48
CA LEU A 221 1.55 15.40 4.41
C LEU A 221 1.79 13.93 4.12
N GLN A 222 1.13 13.07 4.89
CA GLN A 222 1.03 11.64 4.64
C GLN A 222 -0.46 11.30 4.48
N LEU A 223 -0.76 10.54 3.43
CA LEU A 223 -2.11 10.08 3.10
C LEU A 223 -2.18 8.57 3.34
N ALA A 224 -3.14 8.13 4.15
CA ALA A 224 -3.41 6.72 4.41
C ALA A 224 -4.75 6.53 5.14
N ASP A 225 -5.42 5.40 4.95
CA ASP A 225 -6.53 5.00 5.81
C ASP A 225 -5.98 4.52 7.18
N ILE A 226 -6.20 5.35 8.22
CA ILE A 226 -5.85 5.04 9.61
C ILE A 226 -7.08 4.76 10.47
N SER A 227 -8.26 5.09 9.98
CA SER A 227 -9.55 4.86 10.63
C SER A 227 -10.16 3.50 10.31
N GLY A 228 -9.67 2.83 9.26
CA GLY A 228 -10.19 1.55 8.76
C GLY A 228 -11.53 1.72 8.04
N THR A 229 -11.82 2.91 7.52
CA THR A 229 -13.08 3.20 6.80
C THR A 229 -13.01 2.88 5.32
N GLY A 230 -11.80 2.66 4.78
CA GLY A 230 -11.51 2.59 3.35
C GLY A 230 -11.16 3.95 2.74
N ALA A 231 -11.67 5.05 3.29
CA ALA A 231 -11.35 6.39 2.82
C ALA A 231 -10.00 6.87 3.39
N THR A 232 -9.25 7.61 2.57
CA THR A 232 -7.94 8.13 2.95
C THR A 232 -8.06 9.26 3.96
N ASP A 233 -7.38 9.11 5.09
CA ASP A 233 -7.21 10.13 6.12
C ASP A 233 -5.92 10.96 5.88
N ILE A 234 -5.82 12.13 6.53
CA ILE A 234 -4.63 12.99 6.43
C ILE A 234 -3.84 12.95 7.74
N ILE A 235 -2.53 12.81 7.60
CA ILE A 235 -1.55 12.97 8.66
C ILE A 235 -0.60 14.13 8.30
N TYR A 236 -0.25 14.97 9.27
CA TYR A 236 0.70 16.07 9.10
C TYR A 236 1.81 16.03 10.17
N LEU A 237 3.07 16.09 9.72
CA LEU A 237 4.27 16.03 10.57
C LEU A 237 5.02 17.37 10.65
N GLY A 238 4.32 18.48 10.86
CA GLY A 238 4.92 19.81 11.04
C GLY A 238 5.16 20.19 12.50
N LYS A 239 6.13 21.07 12.78
CA LYS A 239 6.38 21.67 14.11
C LYS A 239 6.59 20.72 15.29
N ASN A 240 7.12 19.52 15.06
CA ASN A 240 7.17 18.46 16.08
C ASN A 240 5.78 18.07 16.61
N GLN A 241 4.72 18.32 15.82
CA GLN A 241 3.36 17.86 16.07
C GLN A 241 3.04 16.74 15.09
N PHE A 242 2.42 15.69 15.60
CA PHE A 242 1.99 14.57 14.79
C PHE A 242 0.47 14.53 14.84
N LEU A 243 -0.16 15.14 13.84
CA LEU A 243 -1.61 15.36 13.83
C LEU A 243 -2.25 14.53 12.74
N ALA A 244 -3.47 14.06 13.02
CA ALA A 244 -4.31 13.40 12.03
C ALA A 244 -5.71 14.00 11.96
N TRP A 245 -6.30 13.93 10.77
CA TRP A 245 -7.68 14.30 10.48
C TRP A 245 -8.34 13.14 9.75
N LEU A 246 -9.43 12.65 10.32
CA LEU A 246 -10.19 11.56 9.72
C LEU A 246 -11.10 12.10 8.62
N ASN A 247 -11.14 11.37 7.52
CA ASN A 247 -12.01 11.63 6.39
C ASN A 247 -13.44 11.17 6.72
N LEU A 248 -14.38 12.10 6.69
CA LEU A 248 -15.79 11.85 6.95
C LEU A 248 -16.52 11.52 5.64
N SER A 249 -16.15 10.37 5.06
CA SER A 249 -16.76 9.78 3.87
C SER A 249 -16.72 10.68 2.64
N GLY A 250 -15.59 11.34 2.39
CA GLY A 250 -15.39 12.25 1.26
C GLY A 250 -16.05 13.62 1.41
N ASN A 251 -16.77 13.89 2.50
CA ASN A 251 -17.55 15.12 2.63
C ASN A 251 -16.87 16.19 3.47
N ALA A 252 -16.14 15.79 4.52
CA ALA A 252 -15.60 16.70 5.50
C ALA A 252 -14.43 16.07 6.27
N TRP A 253 -13.77 16.88 7.10
CA TRP A 253 -12.71 16.44 8.00
C TRP A 253 -13.15 16.45 9.48
N SER A 254 -12.62 15.52 10.27
CA SER A 254 -12.75 15.54 11.73
C SER A 254 -12.01 16.72 12.36
N GLN A 255 -12.12 16.87 13.68
CA GLN A 255 -11.15 17.69 14.42
C GLN A 255 -9.77 17.02 14.41
N ALA A 256 -8.72 17.81 14.62
CA ALA A 256 -7.35 17.30 14.72
C ALA A 256 -7.22 16.34 15.91
N CYS A 257 -6.56 15.21 15.68
CA CYS A 257 -6.20 14.23 16.69
C CYS A 257 -4.68 14.19 16.83
N ASP A 258 -4.17 14.35 18.05
CA ASP A 258 -2.75 14.15 18.34
C ASP A 258 -2.41 12.65 18.32
N ILE A 259 -1.37 12.31 17.58
CA ILE A 259 -0.74 10.99 17.58
C ILE A 259 0.51 11.07 18.44
N SER A 260 0.66 10.14 19.37
CA SER A 260 1.80 10.08 20.27
C SER A 260 2.41 8.68 20.29
N PRO A 261 3.74 8.56 20.39
CA PRO A 261 4.74 9.64 20.46
C PRO A 261 5.04 10.30 19.10
N PHE A 262 5.62 11.50 19.11
CA PHE A 262 6.15 12.12 17.89
C PHE A 262 7.35 11.32 17.35
N PRO A 263 7.39 10.97 16.06
CA PRO A 263 8.49 10.20 15.49
C PRO A 263 9.72 11.10 15.33
N ASP A 264 10.83 10.76 15.99
CA ASP A 264 12.13 11.44 15.82
C ASP A 264 12.77 11.01 14.49
N THR A 265 12.25 11.55 13.39
CA THR A 265 12.64 11.22 12.03
C THR A 265 13.58 12.28 11.47
N ALA A 266 14.73 11.84 10.95
CA ALA A 266 15.73 12.71 10.31
C ALA A 266 15.22 13.39 9.02
N GLN A 267 14.11 12.90 8.45
CA GLN A 267 13.38 13.53 7.35
C GLN A 267 11.87 13.49 7.62
N PRO A 268 11.12 14.50 7.14
CA PRO A 268 9.70 14.66 7.45
C PRO A 268 8.73 13.53 7.05
N ASN A 269 9.13 12.57 6.21
CA ASN A 269 8.22 11.55 5.65
C ASN A 269 8.72 10.11 5.81
N ALA A 270 9.55 9.83 6.81
CA ALA A 270 10.03 8.46 7.03
C ALA A 270 9.00 7.58 7.80
N VAL A 271 7.69 7.84 7.62
CA VAL A 271 6.61 7.04 8.21
C VAL A 271 5.90 6.25 7.13
N THR A 272 5.53 5.01 7.44
CA THR A 272 4.77 4.11 6.56
C THR A 272 3.57 3.60 7.33
N VAL A 273 2.40 3.56 6.69
CA VAL A 273 1.20 2.98 7.26
C VAL A 273 1.03 1.57 6.70
N THR A 274 1.13 0.55 7.56
CA THR A 274 1.08 -0.85 7.13
C THR A 274 0.68 -1.77 8.27
N ASP A 275 0.07 -2.93 7.97
CA ASP A 275 -0.17 -3.97 8.97
C ASP A 275 1.15 -4.67 9.34
N LEU A 276 1.85 -4.08 10.31
CA LEU A 276 3.11 -4.59 10.84
C LEU A 276 2.91 -5.78 11.77
N LEU A 277 1.78 -5.87 12.47
CA LEU A 277 1.55 -6.86 13.50
C LEU A 277 0.87 -8.14 12.96
N GLY A 278 0.35 -8.10 11.72
CA GLY A 278 -0.37 -9.21 11.11
C GLY A 278 -1.76 -9.44 11.70
N ASN A 279 -2.30 -8.42 12.37
CA ASN A 279 -3.58 -8.49 13.07
C ASN A 279 -4.75 -7.91 12.25
N GLY A 280 -4.48 -7.50 11.00
CA GLY A 280 -5.45 -6.92 10.08
C GLY A 280 -5.72 -5.44 10.34
N THR A 281 -4.85 -4.75 11.08
CA THR A 281 -4.96 -3.32 11.37
C THR A 281 -3.67 -2.58 11.08
N SER A 282 -3.80 -1.36 10.56
CA SER A 282 -2.66 -0.53 10.18
C SER A 282 -1.88 -0.03 11.40
N CYS A 283 -0.56 -0.07 11.30
CA CYS A 283 0.37 0.59 12.20
C CYS A 283 1.04 1.75 11.46
N ILE A 284 1.31 2.85 12.17
CA ILE A 284 2.29 3.83 11.72
C ILE A 284 3.66 3.29 12.09
N VAL A 285 4.55 3.15 11.13
CA VAL A 285 5.88 2.57 11.29
C VAL A 285 6.91 3.58 10.83
N TRP A 286 7.97 3.78 11.60
CA TRP A 286 9.08 4.65 11.20
C TRP A 286 10.40 4.08 11.65
N SER A 287 11.47 4.54 10.99
CA SER A 287 12.83 4.22 11.41
C SER A 287 13.67 5.46 11.61
N SER A 288 14.60 5.39 12.57
CA SER A 288 15.52 6.48 12.87
C SER A 288 16.96 6.02 12.67
N PRO A 289 17.74 6.67 11.78
CA PRO A 289 19.14 6.34 11.56
C PRO A 289 20.07 6.92 12.64
N LEU A 290 19.52 7.64 13.63
CA LEU A 290 20.32 8.31 14.65
C LEU A 290 21.01 7.29 15.57
N PRO A 291 22.29 7.49 15.94
CA PRO A 291 23.01 6.58 16.82
C PRO A 291 22.31 6.32 18.16
N ALA A 292 21.58 7.32 18.68
CA ALA A 292 20.79 7.20 19.91
C ALA A 292 19.67 6.14 19.81
N ASN A 293 19.17 5.88 18.59
CA ASN A 293 18.11 4.93 18.32
C ASN A 293 18.65 3.61 17.73
N ALA A 294 19.96 3.37 17.70
CA ALA A 294 20.55 2.20 17.07
C ALA A 294 20.11 0.85 17.70
N GLY A 295 19.69 0.84 18.97
CA GLY A 295 19.16 -0.34 19.64
C GLY A 295 17.71 -0.67 19.26
N GLU A 296 16.93 0.34 18.86
CA GLU A 296 15.52 0.23 18.46
C GLU A 296 15.28 1.10 17.22
N PRO A 297 15.90 0.74 16.07
CA PRO A 297 15.90 1.60 14.91
C PRO A 297 14.53 1.64 14.22
N LEU A 298 13.67 0.63 14.45
CA LEU A 298 12.31 0.54 13.94
C LEU A 298 11.33 0.71 15.11
N ARG A 299 10.36 1.61 14.97
CA ARG A 299 9.30 1.87 15.94
C ARG A 299 7.95 1.90 15.25
N TYR A 300 6.89 1.67 16.01
CA TYR A 300 5.54 1.71 15.49
C TYR A 300 4.52 2.20 16.52
N ILE A 301 3.37 2.64 16.02
CA ILE A 301 2.15 2.92 16.78
C ILE A 301 1.05 2.06 16.18
N ASP A 302 0.46 1.19 17.01
CA ASP A 302 -0.76 0.46 16.66
C ASP A 302 -1.96 1.41 16.79
N LEU A 303 -2.58 1.73 15.65
CA LEU A 303 -3.65 2.72 15.57
C LEU A 303 -4.99 2.20 16.13
N MET A 304 -5.18 0.88 16.11
CA MET A 304 -6.47 0.25 16.40
C MET A 304 -6.39 -0.76 17.54
N ASN A 305 -5.23 -0.89 18.18
CA ASN A 305 -4.96 -1.85 19.25
C ASN A 305 -5.34 -3.29 18.84
N GLY A 306 -5.03 -3.65 17.59
CA GLY A 306 -5.36 -4.92 16.97
C GLY A 306 -6.86 -5.22 16.80
N GLN A 307 -7.74 -4.23 16.95
CA GLN A 307 -9.17 -4.40 16.74
C GLN A 307 -9.65 -3.68 15.49
N LYS A 308 -9.90 -4.45 14.43
CA LYS A 308 -10.48 -3.89 13.21
C LYS A 308 -11.82 -3.19 13.52
N PRO A 309 -11.95 -1.89 13.20
CA PRO A 309 -13.17 -1.13 13.42
C PRO A 309 -14.23 -1.50 12.38
N HIS A 310 -15.44 -0.96 12.56
CA HIS A 310 -16.55 -1.08 11.60
C HIS A 310 -17.05 -2.51 11.29
N ILE A 311 -16.71 -3.50 12.11
CA ILE A 311 -17.22 -4.88 12.02
C ILE A 311 -18.29 -5.17 13.09
N LEU A 312 -19.28 -6.00 12.74
CA LEU A 312 -20.36 -6.41 13.65
C LEU A 312 -19.84 -7.36 14.74
N LYS A 313 -19.73 -6.88 15.99
CA LYS A 313 -19.23 -7.72 17.10
C LYS A 313 -20.33 -8.42 17.91
N SER A 314 -21.58 -7.95 17.84
CA SER A 314 -22.67 -8.58 18.57
C SER A 314 -24.04 -8.27 17.99
N TYR A 315 -25.00 -9.14 18.29
CA TYR A 315 -26.41 -8.95 17.98
C TYR A 315 -27.27 -9.35 19.18
N ARG A 316 -28.31 -8.56 19.47
CA ARG A 316 -29.32 -8.85 20.47
C ARG A 316 -30.69 -8.74 19.83
N ASN A 317 -31.50 -9.79 19.93
CA ASN A 317 -32.84 -9.81 19.33
C ASN A 317 -33.94 -9.21 20.22
N ASN A 318 -33.61 -8.74 21.42
CA ASN A 318 -34.55 -8.26 22.45
C ASN A 318 -35.62 -9.28 22.91
N PHE A 319 -35.45 -10.56 22.56
CA PHE A 319 -36.25 -11.71 23.02
C PHE A 319 -35.42 -12.71 23.83
N GLY A 320 -34.33 -12.24 24.44
CA GLY A 320 -33.45 -13.05 25.31
C GLY A 320 -32.25 -13.71 24.63
N LYS A 321 -32.10 -13.61 23.29
CA LYS A 321 -30.92 -14.12 22.59
C LYS A 321 -29.88 -13.00 22.39
N LYS A 322 -28.64 -13.28 22.78
CA LYS A 322 -27.43 -12.50 22.48
C LYS A 322 -26.45 -13.39 21.73
N VAL A 323 -25.86 -12.88 20.66
CA VAL A 323 -24.76 -13.52 19.93
C VAL A 323 -23.59 -12.54 19.91
N GLU A 324 -22.39 -13.05 20.14
CA GLU A 324 -21.14 -12.28 20.08
C GLU A 324 -20.19 -12.99 19.12
N TRP A 325 -19.45 -12.19 18.36
CA TRP A 325 -18.43 -12.67 17.45
C TRP A 325 -17.08 -12.05 17.80
N THR A 326 -16.04 -12.87 17.69
CA THR A 326 -14.65 -12.44 17.78
C THR A 326 -13.97 -12.74 16.46
N TYR A 327 -13.15 -11.81 15.99
CA TYR A 327 -12.47 -11.90 14.71
C TYR A 327 -10.96 -12.00 14.93
N LYS A 328 -10.30 -12.73 14.03
CA LYS A 328 -8.85 -12.77 13.89
C LYS A 328 -8.52 -12.69 12.41
N SER A 329 -7.39 -12.07 12.08
CA SER A 329 -6.90 -11.98 10.70
C SER A 329 -6.60 -13.38 10.15
N SER A 330 -6.77 -13.59 8.85
CA SER A 330 -6.29 -14.80 8.16
C SER A 330 -4.77 -14.94 8.29
N THR A 331 -4.04 -13.82 8.28
CA THR A 331 -2.60 -13.75 8.53
C THR A 331 -2.20 -14.39 9.85
N HIS A 332 -3.00 -14.21 10.90
CA HIS A 332 -2.75 -14.85 12.18
C HIS A 332 -2.76 -16.38 12.06
N TYR A 333 -3.75 -16.96 11.37
CA TYR A 333 -3.84 -18.41 11.17
C TYR A 333 -2.72 -18.93 10.27
N TYR A 334 -2.38 -18.20 9.20
CA TYR A 334 -1.24 -18.52 8.34
C TYR A 334 0.07 -18.61 9.14
N LEU A 335 0.34 -17.63 10.02
CA LEU A 335 1.54 -17.63 10.84
C LEU A 335 1.56 -18.76 11.88
N GLU A 336 0.41 -19.13 12.44
CA GLU A 336 0.32 -20.31 13.31
C GLU A 336 0.64 -21.61 12.55
N ASP A 337 0.12 -21.77 11.33
CA ASP A 337 0.34 -22.95 10.50
C ASP A 337 1.79 -23.04 9.97
N LYS A 338 2.46 -21.89 9.77
CA LYS A 338 3.86 -21.81 9.32
C LYS A 338 4.85 -22.23 10.42
N LYS A 339 4.46 -22.20 11.71
CA LYS A 339 5.34 -22.65 12.79
C LYS A 339 5.66 -24.14 12.62
N PRO A 340 6.88 -24.57 12.92
CA PRO A 340 7.23 -25.99 12.84
C PRO A 340 6.29 -26.80 13.74
N VAL A 341 5.62 -27.79 13.15
CA VAL A 341 4.77 -28.72 13.89
C VAL A 341 5.60 -29.37 14.98
N ASN A 342 5.18 -29.22 16.24
CA ASN A 342 5.80 -29.95 17.33
C ASN A 342 5.56 -31.46 17.07
N PRO A 343 6.62 -32.28 16.88
CA PRO A 343 6.47 -33.70 16.56
C PRO A 343 5.69 -34.50 17.62
N ASP A 344 5.50 -33.95 18.83
CA ASP A 344 4.76 -34.58 19.93
C ASP A 344 3.22 -34.46 19.84
N HIS A 345 2.68 -33.71 18.87
CA HIS A 345 1.22 -33.59 18.64
C HIS A 345 0.76 -34.21 17.32
N GLN A 346 1.17 -35.45 17.04
CA GLN A 346 0.40 -36.30 16.12
C GLN A 346 -0.82 -36.84 16.86
N VAL A 347 -1.93 -36.11 16.84
CA VAL A 347 -3.24 -36.73 17.09
C VAL A 347 -3.61 -37.48 15.82
N ALA A 348 -3.40 -38.79 15.81
CA ALA A 348 -3.95 -39.67 14.79
C ALA A 348 -5.48 -39.48 14.76
N LEU A 349 -6.00 -38.97 13.65
CA LEU A 349 -7.42 -39.04 13.36
C LEU A 349 -7.81 -40.53 13.39
N PRO A 350 -8.78 -40.97 14.22
CA PRO A 350 -9.21 -42.35 14.21
C PRO A 350 -9.78 -42.65 12.82
N GLY A 351 -9.14 -43.59 12.12
CA GLY A 351 -9.55 -44.03 10.81
C GLY A 351 -11.03 -44.41 10.82
N ALA A 352 -11.74 -43.96 9.79
CA ALA A 352 -13.08 -44.43 9.49
C ALA A 352 -13.02 -45.93 9.12
N GLY A 353 -12.98 -46.78 10.15
CA GLY A 353 -13.22 -48.22 10.05
C GLY A 353 -14.71 -48.44 9.81
N GLY A 354 -15.12 -48.43 8.55
CA GLY A 354 -16.39 -49.01 8.15
C GLY A 354 -16.28 -50.52 8.21
N GLU A 355 -16.74 -51.15 9.30
CA GLU A 355 -17.14 -52.55 9.27
C GLU A 355 -18.37 -52.70 8.34
N PRO A 356 -18.34 -53.59 7.33
CA PRO A 356 -19.56 -54.00 6.66
C PRO A 356 -20.30 -54.96 7.59
N GLY A 357 -21.38 -54.47 8.19
CA GLY A 357 -22.33 -55.28 8.93
C GLY A 357 -22.99 -56.32 8.03
N ASP A 358 -22.82 -57.57 8.43
CA ASP A 358 -23.53 -58.73 7.92
C ASP A 358 -25.02 -58.65 8.29
N ARG A 359 -25.91 -58.76 7.29
CA ARG A 359 -27.33 -59.09 7.46
C ARG A 359 -27.84 -59.89 6.26
N ASP A 360 -28.16 -61.14 6.57
CA ASP A 360 -29.19 -62.00 6.01
C ASP A 360 -29.11 -62.42 4.53
N ARG A 361 -28.60 -63.64 4.32
CA ARG A 361 -29.44 -64.80 3.94
C ARG A 361 -28.82 -66.13 4.36
#